data_AF-A0A7V3C713-F1
#
_entry.id   AF-A0A7V3C713-F1
#
_cell.length_a   1.000
_cell.length_b   1.000
_cell.length_c   1.000
_cell.angle_alpha   90.00
_cell.angle_beta   90.00
_cell.angle_gamma   90.00
#
_symmetry.space_group_name_H-M   'P 1'
#
loop_
_entity.id
_entity.type
_entity.pdbx_description
1 polymer ?
#
loop_
_entity_poly.entity_id
_entity_poly.type
_entity_poly.pdbx_seq_one_letter_code
_entity_poly.pdbx_strand_id
1 'polypeptide(L)'
;MTISDKTVVTVASGMMLLFLTVAWLETQFFLLHFFEALIYLIIILLFFYFEDRFGYALAVFVPALWILLQFFTGRLQAGLRELVRVASFRGVDNAVSLVAGLILLTGLLLIFLATHALRREVSGTPYLRSSLLVGACVAVGYYGIVVYWFSSMFQPMP
;
A
#
# COMPACT_ATOMS: atom_id res chain seq x y z
N MET A 1 -5.01 2.75 -26.19
CA MET A 1 -4.52 1.96 -25.04
C MET A 1 -5.55 2.09 -23.92
N THR A 2 -6.42 1.11 -23.75
CA THR A 2 -7.50 1.14 -22.74
C THR A 2 -7.02 0.40 -21.50
N ILE A 3 -6.71 1.14 -20.43
CA ILE A 3 -6.42 0.57 -19.10
C ILE A 3 -7.63 -0.27 -18.66
N SER A 4 -7.40 -1.53 -18.28
CA SER A 4 -8.46 -2.50 -17.95
C SER A 4 -9.33 -2.04 -16.78
N ASP A 5 -8.70 -1.55 -15.69
CA ASP A 5 -9.43 -1.00 -14.54
C ASP A 5 -8.86 0.35 -14.07
N LYS A 6 -9.43 1.42 -14.62
CA LYS A 6 -9.09 2.81 -14.28
C LYS A 6 -9.31 3.12 -12.80
N THR A 7 -10.23 2.43 -12.12
CA THR A 7 -10.57 2.71 -10.73
C THR A 7 -9.46 2.22 -9.81
N VAL A 8 -9.00 0.98 -10.01
CA VAL A 8 -7.87 0.42 -9.25
C VAL A 8 -6.60 1.26 -9.45
N VAL A 9 -6.31 1.67 -10.69
CA VAL A 9 -5.15 2.55 -11.00
C VAL A 9 -5.28 3.91 -10.32
N THR A 10 -6.48 4.49 -10.28
CA THR A 10 -6.71 5.78 -9.62
C THR A 10 -6.49 5.67 -8.12
N VAL A 11 -7.01 4.63 -7.48
CA VAL A 11 -6.83 4.40 -6.04
C VAL A 11 -5.36 4.08 -5.71
N ALA A 12 -4.67 3.30 -6.55
CA ALA A 12 -3.23 3.05 -6.41
C ALA A 12 -2.39 4.33 -6.56
N SER A 13 -2.75 5.22 -7.50
CA SER A 13 -2.15 6.55 -7.62
C SER A 13 -2.38 7.38 -6.36
N GLY A 14 -3.57 7.31 -5.77
CA GLY A 14 -3.89 7.92 -4.48
C GLY A 14 -2.97 7.41 -3.36
N MET A 15 -2.79 6.09 -3.26
CA MET A 15 -1.86 5.47 -2.30
C MET A 15 -0.43 5.98 -2.48
N MET A 16 0.07 6.01 -3.72
CA MET A 16 1.41 6.53 -4.04
C MET A 16 1.57 7.97 -3.54
N LEU A 17 0.61 8.86 -3.84
CA LEU A 17 0.64 10.26 -3.42
C LEU A 17 0.55 10.42 -1.91
N LEU A 18 -0.27 9.61 -1.23
CA LEU A 18 -0.36 9.62 0.24
C LEU A 18 0.99 9.23 0.86
N PHE A 19 1.66 8.17 0.37
CA PHE A 19 2.98 7.80 0.85
C PHE A 19 4.06 8.84 0.57
N LEU A 20 4.03 9.50 -0.60
CA LEU A 20 4.91 10.63 -0.87
C LEU A 20 4.64 11.82 0.06
N THR A 21 3.38 12.03 0.44
CA THR A 21 3.00 13.05 1.43
C THR A 21 3.58 12.71 2.81
N VAL A 22 3.49 11.46 3.25
CA VAL A 22 4.13 11.02 4.50
C VAL A 22 5.65 11.17 4.42
N ALA A 23 6.28 10.81 3.29
CA ALA A 23 7.71 10.99 3.08
C ALA A 23 8.15 12.44 3.26
N TRP A 24 7.32 13.38 2.82
CA TRP A 24 7.56 14.82 3.00
C TRP A 24 7.34 15.28 4.46
N LEU A 25 6.34 14.74 5.16
CA LEU A 25 6.05 15.08 6.56
C LEU A 25 7.07 14.47 7.55
N GLU A 26 7.55 13.25 7.28
CA GLU A 26 8.52 12.53 8.09
C GLU A 26 9.87 12.41 7.38
N THR A 27 10.57 13.53 7.21
CA THR A 27 11.83 13.60 6.44
C THR A 27 12.91 12.64 6.95
N GLN A 28 12.95 12.37 8.25
CA GLN A 28 13.85 11.38 8.87
C GLN A 28 13.62 9.94 8.39
N PHE A 29 12.41 9.63 7.91
CA PHE A 29 12.02 8.34 7.34
C PHE A 29 11.69 8.45 5.85
N PHE A 30 12.17 9.50 5.17
CA PHE A 30 11.86 9.79 3.77
C PHE A 30 12.06 8.57 2.87
N LEU A 31 13.21 7.90 2.96
CA LEU A 31 13.52 6.74 2.12
C LEU A 31 12.55 5.58 2.34
N LEU A 32 12.12 5.34 3.58
CA LEU A 32 11.15 4.29 3.91
C LEU A 32 9.82 4.56 3.18
N HIS A 33 9.26 5.75 3.35
CA HIS A 33 7.98 6.12 2.73
C HIS A 33 8.08 6.29 1.21
N PHE A 34 9.24 6.69 0.69
CA PHE A 34 9.51 6.73 -0.74
C PHE A 34 9.47 5.32 -1.35
N PHE A 35 10.07 4.33 -0.70
CA PHE A 35 9.95 2.93 -1.12
C PHE A 35 8.49 2.44 -1.01
N GLU A 36 7.79 2.77 0.07
CA GLU A 36 6.35 2.47 0.17
C GLU A 36 5.53 3.08 -0.97
N ALA A 37 5.88 4.27 -1.49
CA ALA A 37 5.24 4.84 -2.68
C ALA A 37 5.66 4.13 -3.98
N LEU A 38 6.94 3.74 -4.10
CA LEU A 38 7.52 3.15 -5.31
C LEU A 38 6.82 1.85 -5.72
N ILE A 39 6.40 1.02 -4.76
CA ILE A 39 5.68 -0.21 -5.08
C ILE A 39 4.30 0.07 -5.72
N TYR A 40 3.63 1.17 -5.36
CA TYR A 40 2.39 1.57 -6.04
C TYR A 40 2.65 2.10 -7.45
N LEU A 41 3.80 2.73 -7.71
CA LEU A 41 4.21 3.06 -9.07
C LEU A 41 4.39 1.79 -9.91
N ILE A 42 5.01 0.74 -9.36
CA ILE A 42 5.14 -0.55 -10.04
C ILE A 42 3.77 -1.15 -10.35
N ILE A 43 2.83 -1.11 -9.39
CA ILE A 43 1.44 -1.57 -9.61
C ILE A 43 0.81 -0.81 -10.78
N ILE A 44 0.91 0.52 -10.80
CA ILE A 44 0.39 1.36 -11.88
C ILE A 44 1.01 0.96 -13.23
N LEU A 45 2.34 0.81 -13.28
CA LEU A 45 3.04 0.40 -14.49
C LEU A 45 2.58 -0.96 -15.00
N LEU A 46 2.34 -1.94 -14.13
CA LEU A 46 1.83 -3.26 -14.54
C LEU A 46 0.48 -3.17 -15.29
N PHE A 47 -0.41 -2.27 -14.87
CA PHE A 47 -1.66 -2.00 -15.58
C PHE A 47 -1.45 -1.31 -16.93
N PHE A 48 -0.42 -0.48 -17.07
CA PHE A 48 -0.04 0.08 -18.36
C PHE A 48 0.62 -0.98 -19.27
N TYR A 49 1.41 -1.91 -18.74
CA TYR A 49 2.05 -2.95 -19.53
C TYR A 49 1.16 -4.19 -19.80
N PHE A 50 -0.15 -4.10 -19.53
CA PHE A 50 -1.13 -5.18 -19.72
C PHE A 50 -0.87 -6.45 -18.89
N GLU A 51 -0.16 -6.32 -17.77
CA GLU A 51 0.06 -7.39 -16.80
C GLU A 51 -0.92 -7.27 -15.62
N ASP A 52 -2.19 -7.01 -15.94
CA ASP A 52 -3.26 -6.64 -15.00
C ASP A 52 -3.41 -7.65 -13.86
N ARG A 53 -3.26 -8.95 -14.15
CA ARG A 53 -3.32 -10.04 -13.15
C ARG A 53 -2.31 -9.85 -12.01
N PHE A 54 -1.10 -9.39 -12.31
CA PHE A 54 -0.07 -9.14 -11.31
C PHE A 54 -0.28 -7.79 -10.64
N GLY A 55 -0.77 -6.80 -11.39
CA GLY A 55 -1.23 -5.51 -10.85
C GLY A 55 -2.29 -5.69 -9.77
N TYR A 56 -3.35 -6.46 -10.03
CA TYR A 56 -4.39 -6.75 -9.03
C TYR A 56 -3.84 -7.53 -7.83
N ALA A 57 -3.02 -8.56 -8.07
CA ALA A 57 -2.45 -9.35 -6.97
C ALA A 57 -1.62 -8.48 -6.02
N LEU A 58 -0.74 -7.64 -6.55
CA LEU A 58 0.05 -6.70 -5.75
C LEU A 58 -0.82 -5.64 -5.08
N ALA A 59 -1.83 -5.11 -5.77
CA ALA A 59 -2.79 -4.14 -5.21
C ALA A 59 -3.60 -4.73 -4.03
N VAL A 60 -3.67 -6.05 -3.89
CA VAL A 60 -4.21 -6.71 -2.69
C VAL A 60 -3.14 -6.87 -1.62
N PHE A 61 -2.00 -7.50 -1.96
CA PHE A 61 -1.03 -7.92 -0.93
C PHE A 61 -0.20 -6.77 -0.35
N VAL A 62 0.19 -5.78 -1.16
CA VAL A 62 1.02 -4.66 -0.72
C VAL A 62 0.34 -3.85 0.38
N PRO A 63 -0.88 -3.30 0.20
CA PRO A 63 -1.58 -2.61 1.28
C PRO A 63 -1.93 -3.54 2.44
N ALA A 64 -2.26 -4.81 2.20
CA ALA A 64 -2.56 -5.76 3.28
C ALA A 64 -1.34 -5.98 4.21
N LEU A 65 -0.15 -6.17 3.64
CA LEU A 65 1.09 -6.29 4.40
C LEU A 65 1.42 -5.00 5.14
N TRP A 66 1.25 -3.84 4.51
CA TRP A 66 1.46 -2.56 5.18
C TRP A 66 0.55 -2.41 6.41
N ILE A 67 -0.76 -2.68 6.25
CA ILE A 67 -1.72 -2.63 7.37
C ILE A 67 -1.32 -3.60 8.48
N LEU A 68 -0.88 -4.81 8.11
CA LEU A 68 -0.40 -5.81 9.06
C LEU A 68 0.84 -5.33 9.84
N LEU A 69 1.79 -4.66 9.17
CA LEU A 69 2.95 -4.06 9.83
C LEU A 69 2.54 -2.92 10.78
N GLN A 70 1.59 -2.08 10.37
CA GLN A 70 1.06 -1.02 11.25
C GLN A 70 0.32 -1.59 12.47
N PHE A 71 -0.33 -2.75 12.32
CA PHE A 71 -0.95 -3.47 13.44
C PHE A 71 0.11 -3.94 14.44
N PHE A 72 1.15 -4.64 13.97
CA PHE A 72 2.21 -5.15 14.84
C PHE A 72 3.04 -4.05 15.51
N THR A 73 3.17 -2.89 14.87
CA THR A 73 3.86 -1.71 15.45
C THR A 73 2.95 -0.84 16.33
N GLY A 74 1.66 -1.18 16.47
CA GLY A 74 0.70 -0.45 17.31
C GLY A 74 0.28 0.91 16.74
N ARG A 75 0.63 1.23 15.50
CA ARG A 75 0.43 2.56 14.89
C ARG A 75 -0.95 2.75 14.26
N LEU A 76 -1.70 1.68 13.99
CA LEU A 76 -3.06 1.78 13.43
C LEU A 76 -4.01 2.63 14.29
N GLN A 77 -3.91 2.51 15.62
CA GLN A 77 -4.81 3.21 16.53
C GLN A 77 -4.64 4.74 16.45
N ALA A 78 -3.42 5.21 16.20
CA ALA A 78 -3.14 6.64 16.06
C ALA A 78 -3.84 7.23 14.83
N GLY A 79 -3.76 6.54 13.69
CA GLY A 79 -4.44 7.01 12.48
C GLY A 79 -5.96 6.97 12.57
N LEU A 80 -6.53 5.91 13.15
CA LEU A 80 -7.97 5.83 13.40
C LEU A 80 -8.46 6.92 14.35
N ARG A 81 -7.70 7.25 15.38
CA ARG A 81 -8.04 8.32 16.34
C ARG A 81 -8.11 9.68 15.67
N GLU A 82 -7.13 10.01 14.82
CA GLU A 82 -7.14 11.27 14.07
C GLU A 82 -8.30 11.33 13.06
N LEU A 83 -8.61 10.24 12.38
CA LEU A 83 -9.78 10.19 11.49
C LEU A 83 -11.09 10.49 12.24
N VAL A 84 -11.29 9.88 13.42
CA VAL A 84 -12.48 10.12 14.26
C VAL A 84 -12.51 11.57 14.75
N ARG A 85 -11.36 12.15 15.09
CA ARG A 85 -11.25 13.54 15.53
C ARG A 85 -11.64 14.53 14.43
N VAL A 86 -11.15 14.32 13.21
CA VAL A 86 -11.52 15.12 12.03
C VAL A 86 -13.00 14.95 11.72
N ALA A 87 -13.52 13.72 11.75
CA ALA A 87 -14.95 13.45 11.56
C ALA A 87 -15.84 14.10 12.64
N SER A 88 -15.29 14.31 13.84
CA SER A 88 -15.96 15.01 14.95
C SER A 88 -15.75 16.52 14.94
N PHE A 89 -15.19 17.09 13.86
CA PHE A 89 -14.87 18.51 13.71
C PHE A 89 -13.94 19.08 14.80
N ARG A 90 -13.08 18.24 15.38
CA ARG A 90 -12.17 18.61 16.47
C ARG A 90 -10.76 19.05 15.99
N GLY A 91 -10.59 19.32 14.70
CA GLY A 91 -9.31 19.71 14.11
C GLY A 91 -8.35 18.53 13.88
N VAL A 92 -7.10 18.85 13.53
CA VAL A 92 -6.01 17.89 13.27
C VAL A 92 -4.89 18.14 14.27
N ASP A 93 -4.58 17.15 15.11
CA ASP A 93 -3.47 17.29 16.07
C ASP A 93 -2.16 16.75 15.46
N ASN A 94 -2.25 15.69 14.66
CA ASN A 94 -1.08 15.07 14.04
C ASN A 94 -1.35 14.73 12.57
N ALA A 95 -0.76 15.52 11.68
CA ALA A 95 -0.91 15.37 10.24
C ALA A 95 -0.43 14.00 9.72
N VAL A 96 0.68 13.47 10.26
CA VAL A 96 1.22 12.15 9.88
C VAL A 96 0.21 11.05 10.22
N SER A 97 -0.34 11.08 11.43
CA SER A 97 -1.33 10.10 11.87
C SER A 97 -2.61 10.20 11.03
N LEU A 98 -3.06 11.42 10.71
CA LEU A 98 -4.20 11.61 9.81
C LEU A 98 -3.96 10.99 8.43
N VAL A 99 -2.81 11.27 7.82
CA VAL A 99 -2.46 10.71 6.50
C VAL A 99 -2.33 9.19 6.59
N ALA A 100 -1.74 8.64 7.65
CA ALA A 100 -1.70 7.19 7.89
C ALA A 100 -3.11 6.57 7.99
N GLY A 101 -4.07 7.28 8.59
CA GLY A 101 -5.48 6.91 8.57
C GLY A 101 -6.09 6.90 7.17
N LEU A 102 -5.80 7.92 6.36
CA LEU A 102 -6.23 7.97 4.96
C LEU A 102 -5.60 6.84 4.12
N ILE A 103 -4.33 6.50 4.35
CA ILE A 103 -3.65 5.35 3.74
C ILE A 103 -4.36 4.06 4.13
N LEU A 104 -4.75 3.89 5.40
CA LEU A 104 -5.50 2.72 5.85
C LEU A 104 -6.83 2.59 5.10
N LEU A 105 -7.64 3.65 5.05
CA LEU A 105 -8.95 3.62 4.36
C LEU A 105 -8.80 3.37 2.86
N THR A 106 -7.85 4.06 2.23
CA THR A 106 -7.56 3.93 0.79
C THR A 106 -6.98 2.55 0.47
N GLY A 107 -6.15 2.00 1.36
CA GLY A 107 -5.59 0.66 1.25
C GLY A 107 -6.67 -0.42 1.35
N LEU A 108 -7.60 -0.30 2.30
CA LEU A 108 -8.76 -1.20 2.39
C LEU A 108 -9.66 -1.13 1.14
N LEU A 109 -9.90 0.08 0.63
CA LEU A 109 -10.64 0.27 -0.62
C LEU A 109 -9.90 -0.38 -1.81
N LEU A 110 -8.59 -0.20 -1.90
CA LEU A 110 -7.76 -0.80 -2.95
C LEU A 110 -7.80 -2.33 -2.89
N ILE A 111 -7.67 -2.91 -1.69
CA ILE A 111 -7.79 -4.37 -1.47
C ILE A 111 -9.15 -4.87 -1.96
N PHE A 112 -10.23 -4.18 -1.58
CA PHE A 112 -11.58 -4.57 -1.97
C PHE A 112 -11.78 -4.55 -3.49
N LEU A 113 -11.43 -3.43 -4.13
CA LEU A 113 -11.57 -3.25 -5.58
C LEU A 113 -10.68 -4.24 -6.36
N ALA A 114 -9.41 -4.36 -5.98
CA ALA A 114 -8.48 -5.28 -6.63
C ALA A 114 -8.88 -6.75 -6.43
N THR A 115 -9.40 -7.13 -5.26
CA THR A 115 -9.93 -8.49 -5.04
C THR A 115 -11.15 -8.75 -5.92
N HIS A 116 -12.06 -7.77 -6.03
CA HIS A 116 -13.24 -7.90 -6.88
C HIS A 116 -12.86 -8.04 -8.35
N ALA A 117 -11.97 -7.17 -8.85
CA ALA A 117 -11.48 -7.21 -10.23
C ALA A 117 -10.70 -8.50 -10.52
N LEU A 118 -9.82 -8.94 -9.61
CA LEU A 118 -9.07 -10.19 -9.74
C LEU A 118 -10.00 -11.40 -9.85
N ARG A 119 -11.06 -11.45 -9.03
CA ARG A 119 -12.06 -12.51 -9.12
C ARG A 119 -12.82 -12.41 -10.44
N ARG A 120 -13.24 -11.22 -10.87
CA ARG A 120 -14.01 -11.07 -12.11
C ARG A 120 -13.21 -11.47 -13.36
N GLU A 121 -11.93 -11.10 -13.41
CA GLU A 121 -11.12 -11.23 -14.64
C GLU A 121 -10.27 -12.51 -14.67
N VAL A 122 -9.93 -13.08 -13.51
CA VAL A 122 -9.00 -14.20 -13.42
C VAL A 122 -9.65 -15.46 -12.85
N SER A 123 -10.82 -15.37 -12.21
CA SER A 123 -11.53 -16.58 -11.76
C SER A 123 -12.00 -17.42 -12.95
N GLY A 124 -11.69 -18.71 -12.92
CA GLY A 124 -11.92 -19.62 -14.05
C GLY A 124 -10.68 -19.91 -14.90
N THR A 125 -9.57 -19.21 -14.69
CA THR A 125 -8.28 -19.52 -15.34
C THR A 125 -7.35 -20.29 -14.38
N PRO A 126 -6.48 -21.18 -14.89
CA PRO A 126 -5.48 -21.87 -14.07
C PRO A 126 -4.45 -20.90 -13.46
N TYR A 127 -4.36 -19.68 -14.01
CA TYR A 127 -3.37 -18.68 -13.65
C TYR A 127 -3.68 -17.90 -12.36
N LEU A 128 -4.90 -18.02 -11.80
CA LEU A 128 -5.28 -17.31 -10.57
C LEU A 128 -4.33 -17.64 -9.41
N ARG A 129 -4.04 -18.94 -9.21
CA ARG A 129 -3.16 -19.39 -8.12
C ARG A 129 -1.72 -18.92 -8.32
N SER A 130 -1.20 -19.00 -9.54
CA SER A 130 0.15 -18.53 -9.83
C SER A 130 0.28 -17.02 -9.65
N SER A 131 -0.70 -16.23 -10.09
CA SER A 131 -0.66 -14.77 -9.93
C SER A 131 -0.75 -14.35 -8.46
N LEU A 132 -1.59 -15.03 -7.67
CA LEU A 132 -1.65 -14.81 -6.22
C LEU A 132 -0.34 -15.19 -5.52
N LEU A 133 0.25 -16.33 -5.86
CA LEU A 133 1.50 -16.78 -5.25
C LEU A 133 2.66 -15.85 -5.62
N VAL A 134 2.79 -15.46 -6.89
CA VAL A 134 3.81 -14.51 -7.35
C VAL A 134 3.60 -13.15 -6.68
N GLY A 135 2.38 -12.62 -6.66
CA GLY A 135 2.07 -11.35 -6.00
C GLY A 135 2.39 -11.37 -4.51
N ALA A 136 2.03 -12.45 -3.81
CA ALA A 136 2.36 -12.62 -2.39
C ALA A 136 3.88 -12.70 -2.18
N CYS A 137 4.59 -13.52 -2.96
CA CYS A 137 6.05 -13.64 -2.87
C CYS A 137 6.75 -12.30 -3.14
N VAL A 138 6.33 -11.56 -4.17
CA VAL A 138 6.90 -10.24 -4.49
C VAL A 138 6.62 -9.24 -3.37
N ALA A 139 5.39 -9.17 -2.86
CA ALA A 139 5.03 -8.23 -1.80
C ALA A 139 5.75 -8.54 -0.48
N VAL A 140 5.82 -9.83 -0.09
CA VAL A 140 6.56 -10.27 1.10
C VAL A 140 8.07 -10.04 0.94
N GLY A 141 8.63 -10.39 -0.22
CA GLY A 141 10.05 -10.15 -0.50
C GLY A 141 10.39 -8.66 -0.47
N TYR A 142 9.54 -7.82 -1.07
CA TYR A 142 9.71 -6.37 -1.09
C TYR A 142 9.71 -5.79 0.32
N TYR A 143 8.65 -6.03 1.11
CA TYR A 143 8.58 -5.53 2.48
C TYR A 143 9.63 -6.17 3.38
N GLY A 144 10.00 -7.44 3.15
CA GLY A 144 11.08 -8.11 3.88
C GLY A 144 12.42 -7.40 3.69
N ILE A 145 12.76 -7.02 2.46
CA ILE A 145 13.97 -6.23 2.16
C ILE A 145 13.89 -4.86 2.80
N VAL A 146 12.77 -4.16 2.66
CA VAL A 146 12.58 -2.81 3.23
C VAL A 146 12.72 -2.82 4.75
N VAL A 147 12.06 -3.77 5.43
CA VAL A 147 12.12 -3.92 6.89
C VAL A 147 13.52 -4.31 7.35
N TYR A 148 14.16 -5.27 6.68
CA TYR A 148 15.54 -5.69 7.01
C TYR A 148 16.51 -4.51 6.86
N TRP A 149 16.49 -3.84 5.72
CA TRP A 149 17.33 -2.69 5.45
C TRP A 149 17.11 -1.58 6.48
N PHE A 150 15.85 -1.24 6.76
CA PHE A 150 15.52 -0.23 7.77
C PHE A 150 16.05 -0.63 9.15
N SER A 151 15.86 -1.87 9.58
CA SER A 151 16.35 -2.35 10.87
C SER A 151 17.89 -2.30 10.96
N SER A 152 18.60 -2.57 9.87
CA SER A 152 20.06 -2.53 9.83
C SER A 152 20.63 -1.12 9.97
N MET A 153 19.88 -0.07 9.59
CA MET A 153 20.29 1.32 9.77
C MET A 153 20.22 1.78 11.23
N PHE A 154 19.37 1.18 12.06
CA PHE A 154 19.19 1.55 13.47
C PHE A 154 19.92 0.64 14.45
N GLN A 155 20.61 -0.41 13.97
CA GLN A 155 21.49 -1.17 14.84
C GLN A 155 22.71 -0.32 15.19
N PRO A 156 23.01 -0.09 16.49
CA PRO A 156 24.27 0.55 16.87
C PRO A 156 25.41 -0.33 16.35
N MET A 157 26.35 0.27 15.62
CA MET A 157 27.60 -0.42 15.29
C MET A 157 28.26 -0.90 16.59
N PRO A 158 28.79 -2.14 16.63
CA PRO A 158 29.48 -2.66 17.80
C PRO A 158 30.72 -1.85 18.17
#